data_AF-A0A815G0C5-F1
#
_entry.id   AF-A0A815G0C5-F1
#
_cell.length_a   1.000
_cell.length_b   1.000
_cell.length_c   1.000
_cell.angle_alpha   90.00
_cell.angle_beta   90.00
_cell.angle_gamma   90.00
#
_symmetry.space_group_name_H-M   'P 1'
#
loop_
_entity.id
_entity.type
_entity.pdbx_description
1 polymer ?
#
loop_
_entity_poly.entity_id
_entity_poly.type
_entity_poly.pdbx_seq_one_letter_code
_entity_poly.pdbx_strand_id
1 'polypeptide(L)'
;MVFLLHLNGDFVNSLQKMVKDGVDVVISGTSKVYQVVLFFTLGDYPAQQALHGRKESVSALKFCPCCNVTNDDYKDNIDQLPAHYTNLDYEQACKFIEECVKNGDENTTAIWRKFYGINNRSIFAELPNFDVTLQVLLDPMHILLQGSYKFLRCNLILGL
;
A
#
# COMPACT_ATOMS: atom_id res chain seq x y z
N MET A 1 -14.90 -14.63 -6.19
CA MET A 1 -16.01 -13.66 -6.14
C MET A 1 -15.39 -12.30 -5.81
N VAL A 2 -15.07 -11.54 -6.86
CA VAL A 2 -14.23 -10.34 -6.82
C VAL A 2 -15.12 -9.14 -6.50
N PHE A 3 -15.17 -8.73 -5.24
CA PHE A 3 -15.88 -7.50 -4.80
C PHE A 3 -14.97 -6.27 -4.71
N LEU A 4 -13.73 -6.34 -5.19
CA LEU A 4 -12.73 -5.27 -5.03
C LEU A 4 -12.56 -4.35 -6.25
N LEU A 5 -13.16 -4.68 -7.40
CA LEU A 5 -13.13 -3.82 -8.59
C LEU A 5 -14.18 -2.69 -8.58
N HIS A 6 -15.01 -2.61 -7.54
CA HIS A 6 -16.03 -1.57 -7.34
C HIS A 6 -15.94 -0.92 -5.95
N LEU A 7 -14.72 -0.70 -5.44
CA LEU A 7 -14.53 0.46 -4.57
C LEU A 7 -14.65 1.70 -5.47
N ASN A 8 -15.89 2.02 -5.85
CA ASN A 8 -16.23 3.24 -6.58
C ASN A 8 -15.61 4.42 -5.85
N GLY A 9 -15.22 5.48 -6.56
CA GLY A 9 -14.75 6.72 -5.95
C GLY A 9 -15.64 7.18 -4.79
N ASP A 10 -16.93 6.84 -4.83
CA ASP A 10 -17.90 7.02 -3.76
C ASP A 10 -17.48 6.46 -2.39
N PHE A 11 -16.84 5.28 -2.31
CA PHE A 11 -16.38 4.72 -1.03
C PHE A 11 -15.23 5.55 -0.45
N VAL A 12 -14.22 5.84 -1.27
CA VAL A 12 -13.04 6.60 -0.84
C VAL A 12 -13.43 8.04 -0.49
N ASN A 13 -14.27 8.68 -1.30
CA ASN A 13 -14.80 10.01 -1.05
C ASN A 13 -15.65 10.06 0.23
N SER A 14 -16.49 9.04 0.46
CA SER A 14 -17.27 8.94 1.70
C SER A 14 -16.35 8.77 2.90
N LEU A 15 -15.32 7.92 2.79
CA LEU A 15 -14.35 7.71 3.85
C LEU A 15 -13.54 8.98 4.14
N GLN A 16 -13.07 9.69 3.12
CA GLN A 16 -12.41 11.00 3.26
C GLN A 16 -13.31 11.99 3.99
N LYS A 17 -14.59 12.05 3.63
CA LYS A 17 -15.58 12.90 4.31
C LYS A 17 -15.78 12.49 5.77
N MET A 18 -15.92 11.19 6.05
CA MET A 18 -16.09 10.68 7.42
C MET A 18 -14.86 10.91 8.30
N VAL A 19 -13.66 10.83 7.72
CA VAL A 19 -12.40 11.11 8.43
C VAL A 19 -12.24 12.61 8.73
N LYS A 20 -12.71 13.48 7.82
CA LYS A 20 -12.60 14.94 7.99
C LYS A 20 -13.69 15.52 8.87
N ASP A 21 -14.94 15.19 8.59
CA ASP A 21 -16.12 15.82 9.17
C ASP A 21 -16.71 15.00 10.33
N GLY A 22 -16.32 13.72 10.45
CA GLY A 22 -16.93 12.77 11.39
C GLY A 22 -18.28 12.24 10.91
N VAL A 23 -18.93 11.47 11.78
CA VAL A 23 -20.26 10.88 11.56
C VAL A 23 -21.18 11.28 12.70
N ASP A 24 -22.28 11.93 12.36
CA ASP A 24 -23.36 12.21 13.30
C ASP A 24 -24.12 10.92 13.63
N VAL A 25 -24.12 10.55 14.91
CA VAL A 25 -24.87 9.40 15.41
C VAL A 25 -25.77 9.87 16.55
N VAL A 26 -27.07 9.65 16.39
CA VAL A 26 -28.07 9.93 17.41
C VAL A 26 -28.27 8.69 18.28
N ILE A 27 -27.89 8.79 19.56
CA ILE A 27 -28.07 7.71 20.53
C ILE A 27 -28.96 8.25 21.65
N SER A 28 -30.12 7.63 21.86
CA SER A 28 -31.08 8.00 22.90
C SER A 28 -31.48 9.48 22.89
N GLY A 29 -31.70 10.05 21.69
CA GLY A 29 -32.07 11.45 21.51
C GLY A 29 -30.93 12.47 21.64
N THR A 30 -29.71 12.03 21.94
CA THR A 30 -28.51 12.89 21.95
C THR A 30 -27.71 12.71 20.67
N SER A 31 -27.47 13.79 19.92
CA SER A 31 -26.57 13.76 18.76
C SER A 31 -25.12 13.85 19.21
N LYS A 32 -24.27 12.96 18.70
CA LYS A 32 -22.82 13.00 18.90
C LYS A 32 -22.10 12.79 17.57
N VAL A 33 -21.05 13.58 17.34
CA VAL A 33 -20.14 13.41 16.22
C VAL A 33 -19.03 12.44 16.61
N TYR A 34 -18.85 11.38 15.82
CA TYR A 34 -17.75 10.43 15.97
C TYR A 34 -16.71 10.61 14.88
N GLN A 35 -15.45 10.72 15.27
CA GLN A 35 -14.32 10.73 14.35
C GLN A 35 -14.03 9.30 13.87
N VAL A 36 -13.81 9.15 12.57
CA VAL A 36 -13.54 7.86 11.94
C VAL A 36 -12.11 7.82 11.45
N VAL A 37 -11.43 6.69 11.64
CA VAL A 37 -10.08 6.44 11.13
C VAL A 37 -10.07 5.06 10.46
N LEU A 38 -9.51 4.98 9.25
CA LEU A 38 -9.22 3.70 8.62
C LEU A 38 -7.92 3.15 9.20
N PHE A 39 -8.03 2.03 9.92
CA PHE A 39 -6.88 1.46 10.63
C PHE A 39 -6.03 0.53 9.74
N PHE A 40 -6.65 -0.36 8.98
CA PHE A 40 -5.98 -1.16 7.95
C PHE A 40 -6.98 -1.73 6.95
N THR A 41 -6.49 -2.31 5.85
CA THR A 41 -7.28 -3.13 4.93
C THR A 41 -6.77 -4.56 4.88
N LEU A 42 -7.69 -5.51 4.67
CA LEU A 42 -7.43 -6.94 4.51
C LEU A 42 -8.10 -7.46 3.25
N GLY A 43 -7.47 -8.42 2.59
CA GLY A 43 -7.93 -8.96 1.31
C GLY A 43 -6.98 -10.03 0.79
N ASP A 44 -7.38 -10.69 -0.29
CA ASP A 44 -6.49 -11.59 -1.01
C ASP A 44 -5.33 -10.80 -1.65
N TYR A 45 -4.23 -11.49 -1.93
CA TYR A 45 -3.04 -10.84 -2.46
C TYR A 45 -3.30 -9.97 -3.70
N PRO A 46 -4.06 -10.42 -4.73
CA PRO A 46 -4.37 -9.59 -5.89
C PRO A 46 -5.06 -8.28 -5.54
N ALA A 47 -6.07 -8.32 -4.67
CA ALA A 47 -6.75 -7.10 -4.27
C ALA A 47 -5.87 -6.20 -3.42
N GLN A 48 -5.05 -6.75 -2.54
CA GLN A 48 -4.10 -5.97 -1.75
C GLN A 48 -3.04 -5.29 -2.62
N GLN A 49 -2.57 -5.94 -3.68
CA GLN A 49 -1.69 -5.30 -4.66
C GLN A 49 -2.40 -4.20 -5.44
N ALA A 50 -3.67 -4.42 -5.82
CA ALA A 50 -4.48 -3.40 -6.48
C ALA A 50 -4.69 -2.17 -5.57
N LEU A 51 -4.99 -2.38 -4.29
CA LEU A 51 -5.13 -1.31 -3.28
C LEU A 51 -3.83 -0.55 -3.06
N HIS A 52 -2.68 -1.23 -3.06
CA HIS A 52 -1.35 -0.58 -3.03
C HIS A 52 -1.00 0.18 -4.32
N GLY A 53 -1.73 -0.07 -5.42
CA GLY A 53 -1.37 0.42 -6.76
C GLY A 53 -0.18 -0.32 -7.38
N ARG A 54 0.15 -1.50 -6.86
CA ARG A 54 1.27 -2.34 -7.28
C ARG A 54 0.85 -3.38 -8.31
N LYS A 55 1.85 -4.00 -8.94
CA LYS A 55 1.62 -5.11 -9.88
C LYS A 55 1.16 -6.36 -9.11
N GLU A 56 0.15 -7.05 -9.66
CA GLU A 56 -0.38 -8.29 -9.09
C GLU A 56 0.69 -9.40 -9.00
N SER A 57 1.60 -9.45 -9.97
CA SER A 57 2.74 -10.36 -9.94
C SER A 57 3.91 -9.75 -9.15
N VAL A 58 4.64 -10.61 -8.44
CA VAL A 58 5.96 -10.31 -7.86
C VAL A 58 6.87 -9.65 -8.89
N SER A 59 7.49 -8.50 -8.57
CA SER A 59 8.47 -7.92 -9.48
C SER A 59 9.74 -8.79 -9.47
N ALA A 60 10.29 -9.04 -10.66
CA ALA A 60 11.52 -9.81 -10.83
C ALA A 60 12.74 -9.12 -10.18
N LEU A 61 12.64 -7.82 -9.87
CA LEU A 61 13.70 -7.08 -9.18
C LEU A 61 13.42 -6.92 -7.69
N LYS A 62 12.18 -6.59 -7.30
CA LYS A 62 11.75 -6.41 -5.91
C LYS A 62 10.60 -7.35 -5.58
N PHE A 63 10.86 -8.34 -4.72
CA PHE A 63 9.85 -9.34 -4.39
C PHE A 63 8.92 -8.92 -3.24
N CYS A 64 9.40 -8.10 -2.32
CA CYS A 64 8.63 -7.66 -1.16
C CYS A 64 8.12 -6.22 -1.34
N PRO A 65 6.83 -5.95 -1.15
CA PRO A 65 6.25 -4.61 -1.32
C PRO A 65 6.41 -3.70 -0.08
N CYS A 66 6.90 -4.23 1.04
CA CYS A 66 7.13 -3.47 2.27
C CYS A 66 8.62 -3.19 2.54
N CYS A 67 9.52 -3.61 1.64
CA CYS A 67 10.96 -3.34 1.77
C CYS A 67 11.57 -2.93 0.44
N ASN A 68 12.75 -2.33 0.49
CA ASN A 68 13.50 -1.94 -0.70
C ASN A 68 14.49 -3.01 -1.20
N VAL A 69 14.48 -4.20 -0.61
CA VAL A 69 15.44 -5.26 -0.91
C VAL A 69 15.20 -5.82 -2.31
N THR A 70 16.28 -5.90 -3.10
CA THR A 70 16.24 -6.53 -4.41
C THR A 70 16.46 -8.04 -4.31
N ASN A 71 16.10 -8.78 -5.35
CA ASN A 71 16.34 -10.23 -5.44
C ASN A 71 17.83 -10.60 -5.39
N ASP A 72 18.73 -9.69 -5.76
CA ASP A 72 20.16 -9.92 -5.68
C ASP A 72 20.69 -9.65 -4.26
N ASP A 73 20.25 -8.55 -3.64
CA ASP A 73 20.57 -8.24 -2.23
C ASP A 73 20.12 -9.36 -1.26
N TYR A 74 19.00 -10.02 -1.59
CA TYR A 74 18.44 -11.14 -0.82
C TYR A 74 19.42 -12.31 -0.66
N LYS A 75 20.21 -12.60 -1.70
CA LYS A 75 21.10 -13.77 -1.71
C LYS A 75 22.31 -13.57 -0.80
N ASP A 76 22.76 -12.32 -0.67
CA ASP A 76 24.07 -12.02 -0.11
C ASP A 76 24.02 -11.42 1.30
N ASN A 77 22.98 -10.65 1.69
CA ASN A 77 23.03 -9.82 2.92
C ASN A 77 21.71 -9.64 3.68
N ILE A 78 20.94 -10.69 3.94
CA ILE A 78 19.61 -10.56 4.58
C ILE A 78 19.61 -9.93 5.98
N ASP A 79 20.71 -10.07 6.74
CA ASP A 79 20.80 -9.63 8.13
C ASP A 79 21.20 -8.15 8.28
N GLN A 80 21.62 -7.49 7.19
CA GLN A 80 22.20 -6.13 7.22
C GLN A 80 21.39 -5.09 6.44
N LEU A 81 20.27 -5.47 5.83
CA LEU A 81 19.52 -4.56 4.97
C LEU A 81 18.57 -3.69 5.80
N PRO A 82 18.58 -2.35 5.63
CA PRO A 82 17.57 -1.48 6.21
C PRO A 82 16.23 -1.81 5.55
N ALA A 83 15.43 -2.60 6.27
CA ALA A 83 14.35 -3.37 5.71
C ALA A 83 13.04 -2.58 5.54
N HIS A 84 13.02 -1.29 5.83
CA HIS A 84 11.77 -0.55 5.91
C HIS A 84 11.57 0.37 4.70
N TYR A 85 10.58 0.03 3.87
CA TYR A 85 10.04 0.91 2.85
C TYR A 85 9.01 1.82 3.52
N THR A 86 9.29 3.13 3.58
CA THR A 86 8.41 4.08 4.27
C THR A 86 7.34 4.62 3.34
N ASN A 87 6.27 5.21 3.92
CA ASN A 87 5.27 5.94 3.13
C ASN A 87 5.89 7.10 2.33
N LEU A 88 6.95 7.73 2.83
CA LEU A 88 7.66 8.79 2.11
C LEU A 88 8.33 8.25 0.85
N ASP A 89 8.99 7.08 0.94
CA ASP A 89 9.61 6.42 -0.21
C ASP A 89 8.54 6.06 -1.25
N TYR A 90 7.39 5.58 -0.80
CA TYR A 90 6.23 5.31 -1.64
C TYR A 90 5.75 6.57 -2.37
N GLU A 91 5.54 7.68 -1.65
CA GLU A 91 5.09 8.93 -2.24
C GLU A 91 6.08 9.50 -3.26
N GLN A 92 7.38 9.44 -2.96
CA GLN A 92 8.43 9.89 -3.87
C GLN A 92 8.45 9.06 -5.15
N ALA A 93 8.34 7.72 -5.02
CA ALA A 93 8.26 6.83 -6.17
C ALA A 93 7.02 7.11 -7.03
N CYS A 94 5.85 7.34 -6.41
CA CYS A 94 4.64 7.70 -7.13
C CYS A 94 4.78 9.04 -7.88
N LYS A 95 5.27 10.09 -7.21
CA LYS A 95 5.49 11.41 -7.83
C LYS A 95 6.43 11.31 -9.02
N PHE A 96 7.53 10.58 -8.87
CA PHE A 96 8.51 10.40 -9.93
C PHE A 96 7.93 9.67 -11.15
N ILE A 97 7.17 8.58 -10.93
CA ILE A 97 6.48 7.87 -12.01
C ILE A 97 5.44 8.77 -12.69
N GLU A 98 4.67 9.54 -11.93
CA GLU A 98 3.67 10.49 -12.45
C GLU A 98 4.32 11.60 -13.30
N GLU A 99 5.49 12.10 -12.90
CA GLU A 99 6.27 13.07 -13.67
C GLU A 99 6.80 12.48 -14.98
N CYS A 100 7.33 11.25 -14.96
CA CYS A 100 7.74 10.56 -16.18
C CYS A 100 6.58 10.40 -17.17
N VAL A 101 5.39 10.05 -16.67
CA VAL A 101 4.17 9.94 -17.49
C VAL A 101 3.80 11.30 -18.10
N LYS A 102 3.84 12.39 -17.31
CA LYS A 102 3.54 13.74 -17.79
C LYS A 102 4.51 14.22 -18.87
N ASN A 103 5.78 13.82 -18.78
CA ASN A 103 6.81 14.18 -19.76
C ASN A 103 6.73 13.36 -21.06
N GLY A 104 5.83 12.38 -21.16
CA GLY A 104 5.63 11.57 -22.36
C GLY A 104 6.73 10.55 -22.64
N ASP A 105 7.59 10.24 -21.66
CA ASP A 105 8.66 9.25 -21.80
C ASP A 105 8.16 7.86 -21.37
N GLU A 106 7.56 7.14 -22.33
CA GLU A 106 6.98 5.81 -22.10
C GLU A 106 8.03 4.78 -21.68
N ASN A 107 9.25 4.86 -22.22
CA ASN A 107 10.32 3.90 -21.92
C ASN A 107 10.80 4.08 -20.48
N THR A 108 11.09 5.31 -20.08
CA THR A 108 11.49 5.63 -18.71
C THR A 108 10.37 5.28 -17.73
N THR A 109 9.12 5.61 -18.06
CA THR A 109 7.96 5.22 -17.25
C THR A 109 7.88 3.71 -17.04
N ALA A 110 8.04 2.91 -18.10
CA ALA A 110 7.99 1.45 -18.00
C ALA A 110 9.11 0.88 -17.13
N ILE A 111 10.32 1.43 -17.24
CA ILE A 111 11.48 1.05 -16.43
C ILE A 111 11.19 1.31 -14.94
N TRP A 112 10.70 2.50 -14.60
CA TRP A 112 10.47 2.88 -13.21
C TRP A 112 9.27 2.18 -12.58
N ARG A 113 8.19 1.95 -13.34
CA ARG A 113 7.08 1.09 -12.91
C ARG A 113 7.57 -0.32 -12.57
N LYS A 114 8.46 -0.88 -13.40
CA LYS A 114 9.06 -2.20 -13.15
C LYS A 114 10.01 -2.19 -11.94
N PHE A 115 10.80 -1.13 -11.78
CA PHE A 115 11.76 -0.97 -10.69
C PHE A 115 11.08 -0.89 -9.31
N TYR A 116 10.06 -0.03 -9.17
CA TYR A 116 9.31 0.12 -7.92
C TYR A 116 8.20 -0.92 -7.73
N GLY A 117 7.78 -1.58 -8.81
CA GLY A 117 6.63 -2.48 -8.81
C GLY A 117 5.29 -1.77 -8.64
N ILE A 118 5.24 -0.46 -8.91
CA ILE A 118 4.08 0.41 -8.77
C ILE A 118 3.57 0.73 -10.18
N ASN A 119 2.31 0.41 -10.46
CA ASN A 119 1.66 0.76 -11.72
C ASN A 119 0.92 2.10 -11.61
N ASN A 120 0.17 2.25 -10.52
CA ASN A 120 -0.69 3.38 -10.22
C ASN A 120 -0.52 3.80 -8.76
N ARG A 121 -0.95 5.01 -8.42
CA ARG A 121 -1.03 5.43 -7.02
C ARG A 121 -2.16 4.69 -6.31
N SER A 122 -1.97 4.38 -5.02
CA SER A 122 -3.00 3.82 -4.15
C SER A 122 -4.13 4.83 -3.98
N ILE A 123 -5.37 4.33 -4.02
CA ILE A 123 -6.57 5.11 -3.70
C ILE A 123 -6.59 5.63 -2.25
N PHE A 124 -5.80 5.01 -1.36
CA PHE A 124 -5.72 5.41 0.04
C PHE A 124 -4.56 6.37 0.33
N ALA A 125 -3.69 6.67 -0.66
CA ALA A 125 -2.60 7.63 -0.49
C ALA A 125 -3.11 9.05 -0.20
N GLU A 126 -4.38 9.33 -0.50
CA GLU A 126 -5.02 10.62 -0.23
C GLU A 126 -5.71 10.69 1.14
N LEU A 127 -5.74 9.59 1.90
CA LEU A 127 -6.35 9.58 3.22
C LEU A 127 -5.37 10.16 4.25
N PRO A 128 -5.83 11.11 5.09
CA PRO A 128 -4.97 11.66 6.13
C PRO A 128 -4.66 10.58 7.17
N ASN A 129 -3.40 10.54 7.63
CA ASN A 129 -2.89 9.57 8.61
C ASN A 129 -2.99 8.10 8.16
N PHE A 130 -3.06 7.85 6.84
CA PHE A 130 -3.00 6.50 6.30
C PHE A 130 -1.66 6.24 5.61
N ASP A 131 -0.89 5.31 6.17
CA ASP A 131 0.35 4.77 5.63
C ASP A 131 0.05 3.57 4.73
N VAL A 132 0.21 3.76 3.43
CA VAL A 132 -0.06 2.72 2.42
C VAL A 132 0.87 1.52 2.60
N THR A 133 2.08 1.73 3.11
CA THR A 133 3.11 0.67 3.25
C THR A 133 2.90 -0.22 4.47
N LEU A 134 2.20 0.28 5.49
CA LEU A 134 1.94 -0.41 6.76
C LEU A 134 0.49 -0.88 6.90
N GLN A 135 -0.47 -0.08 6.47
CA GLN A 135 -1.90 -0.28 6.76
C GLN A 135 -2.64 -1.02 5.64
N VAL A 136 -1.99 -1.27 4.51
CA VAL A 136 -2.49 -2.19 3.48
C VAL A 136 -1.83 -3.54 3.72
N LEU A 137 -2.51 -4.41 4.47
CA LEU A 137 -1.89 -5.64 4.96
C LEU A 137 -1.79 -6.67 3.84
N LEU A 138 -0.60 -7.23 3.67
CA LEU A 138 -0.37 -8.31 2.72
C LEU A 138 -0.96 -9.62 3.24
N ASP A 139 -1.43 -10.43 2.30
CA ASP A 139 -1.83 -11.81 2.56
C ASP A 139 -0.66 -12.62 3.18
N PRO A 140 -0.78 -13.10 4.43
CA PRO A 140 0.26 -13.87 5.10
C PRO A 140 0.65 -15.14 4.34
N MET A 141 -0.31 -15.78 3.65
CA MET A 141 -0.03 -16.96 2.84
C MET A 141 0.95 -16.61 1.73
N HIS A 142 0.77 -15.46 1.10
CA HIS A 142 1.62 -15.00 0.02
C HIS A 142 3.01 -14.59 0.53
N ILE A 143 3.09 -13.97 1.72
CA ILE A 143 4.38 -13.68 2.39
C ILE A 143 5.15 -14.98 2.70
N LEU A 144 4.47 -16.00 3.22
CA LEU A 144 5.08 -17.28 3.61
C LEU A 144 5.53 -18.09 2.39
N LEU A 145 4.70 -18.18 1.35
CA LEU A 145 4.98 -18.99 0.16
C LEU A 145 5.99 -18.34 -0.79
N GLN A 146 6.15 -17.01 -0.77
CA GLN A 146 7.19 -16.32 -1.55
C GLN A 146 8.62 -16.50 -0.99
N GLY A 147 8.78 -17.17 0.16
CA GLY A 147 10.10 -17.27 0.81
C GLY A 147 10.50 -16.00 1.56
N SER A 148 9.61 -15.02 1.66
CA SER A 148 9.79 -13.75 2.36
C SER A 148 9.75 -13.90 3.89
N TYR A 149 9.80 -15.13 4.44
CA TYR A 149 9.66 -15.40 5.87
C TYR A 149 10.66 -14.65 6.74
N LYS A 150 11.89 -14.43 6.24
CA LYS A 150 12.92 -13.63 6.94
C LYS A 150 12.53 -12.15 7.11
N PHE A 151 11.57 -11.65 6.32
CA PHE A 151 11.02 -10.29 6.41
C PHE A 151 9.80 -10.18 7.33
N LEU A 152 9.21 -11.28 7.81
CA LEU A 152 8.11 -11.24 8.78
C LEU A 152 8.51 -10.54 10.08
N ARG A 153 9.81 -10.43 10.37
CA ARG A 153 10.34 -9.62 11.47
C ARG A 153 10.03 -8.12 11.34
N CYS A 154 9.76 -7.61 10.14
CA CYS A 154 9.55 -6.18 9.89
C CYS A 154 8.10 -5.71 10.06
N ASN A 155 7.10 -6.60 9.95
CA ASN A 155 5.68 -6.20 9.96
C ASN A 155 4.83 -6.90 11.04
N LEU A 156 5.37 -7.85 11.81
CA LEU A 156 4.64 -8.48 12.93
C LEU A 156 4.75 -7.71 14.24
N ILE A 157 5.48 -6.59 14.27
CA ILE A 157 5.39 -5.64 15.37
C ILE A 157 4.18 -4.77 15.10
N LEU A 158 3.00 -5.29 15.42
CA LEU A 158 1.91 -4.43 15.86
C LEU A 158 2.50 -3.58 16.98
N GLY A 159 2.75 -2.30 16.68
CA GLY A 159 3.26 -1.34 17.64
C GLY A 159 2.35 -1.31 18.86
N LEU A 160 2.81 -1.96 19.92
CA LEU A 160 2.46 -1.70 21.31
C LEU A 160 3.69 -1.09 21.96
#